data_AF-A0A7J4VSH4-F1
#
_entry.id   AF-A0A7J4VSH4-F1
#
_cell.length_a   1.000
_cell.length_b   1.000
_cell.length_c   1.000
_cell.angle_alpha   90.00
_cell.angle_beta   90.00
_cell.angle_gamma   90.00
#
_symmetry.space_group_name_H-M   'P 1'
#
loop_
_entity.id
_entity.type
_entity.pdbx_description
1 polymer ?
#
loop_
_entity_poly.entity_id
_entity_poly.type
_entity_poly.pdbx_seq_one_letter_code
_entity_poly.pdbx_strand_id
1 'polypeptide(L)'
;MTIFRLADRGAFTGIPLVFLNRCRAHQLPADDDAGGFAVGGRAAEAAGKLGLTGVAGDGALATHAPPRIAIYSGEAIGYPYWAYYAHALLSLGLTFSALDGRQIVEEALSEFDLLIMPGGFATWGLDRAESLPGIDAAIRAFISEGGAFIGSCGGGFYASDGRPGWLGAIDATPNYTQEYLSTGAAILGISITDPVLGRGLPEAVELPYYHGPVYSNSKRSAVSLGHFRNFISESRLFIDNPLAASLFDREMKNSPAILSGDLGKGKVLVFSPHPEMGEFLRKGIVLEAYVRRFLPIRGFKVMDETLRFFMKEDCAGFRLIYNALVYLGLFARHDGTAPATVETTSPDELLQLLDGLDAVLKTSFGALEALSLAETDEMTILLSAEFDRLKQEWQDVLAAVRDECAGGAIDAQLAHALIGVLQASIASLDIRSKLTETLVLTELPVRLCAAGLRVMRCDNALENMP
;
A
#
# COMPACT_ATOMS: atom_id res chain seq x y z
N MET A 1 -30.62 -9.24 -13.88
CA MET A 1 -30.08 -7.89 -14.19
C MET A 1 -28.91 -8.09 -15.14
N THR A 2 -28.70 -7.20 -16.11
CA THR A 2 -27.51 -7.28 -16.97
C THR A 2 -26.27 -6.98 -16.14
N ILE A 3 -25.27 -7.83 -16.24
CA ILE A 3 -23.97 -7.69 -15.58
C ILE A 3 -22.87 -7.59 -16.64
N PHE A 4 -21.77 -6.94 -16.28
CA PHE A 4 -20.57 -6.86 -17.09
C PHE A 4 -19.42 -7.53 -16.34
N ARG A 5 -18.92 -8.65 -16.86
CA ARG A 5 -17.84 -9.44 -16.26
C ARG A 5 -16.50 -9.00 -16.79
N LEU A 6 -15.63 -8.56 -15.89
CA LEU A 6 -14.24 -8.22 -16.16
C LEU A 6 -13.35 -9.42 -15.84
N ALA A 7 -12.38 -9.70 -16.70
CA ALA A 7 -11.44 -10.78 -16.45
C ALA A 7 -10.51 -10.42 -15.27
N ASP A 8 -10.46 -11.27 -14.24
CA ASP A 8 -9.40 -11.22 -13.23
C ASP A 8 -8.15 -11.87 -13.81
N ARG A 9 -7.19 -11.03 -14.20
CA ARG A 9 -5.89 -11.46 -14.73
C ARG A 9 -4.83 -11.63 -13.62
N GLY A 10 -5.24 -11.52 -12.36
CA GLY A 10 -4.37 -11.57 -11.20
C GLY A 10 -3.65 -10.24 -10.94
N ALA A 11 -2.58 -10.32 -10.16
CA ALA A 11 -1.69 -9.18 -9.88
C ALA A 11 -1.14 -8.56 -11.18
N PHE A 12 -0.71 -7.29 -11.08
CA PHE A 12 -0.14 -6.51 -12.19
C PHE A 12 -1.15 -6.08 -13.26
N THR A 13 -2.45 -6.12 -12.93
CA THR A 13 -3.51 -5.67 -13.83
C THR A 13 -4.36 -4.52 -13.30
N GLY A 14 -4.19 -4.12 -12.03
CA GLY A 14 -4.57 -2.86 -11.37
C GLY A 14 -5.94 -2.24 -11.69
N ILE A 15 -6.12 -1.79 -12.93
CA ILE A 15 -7.27 -1.00 -13.37
C ILE A 15 -8.65 -1.67 -13.19
N PRO A 16 -8.85 -3.00 -13.35
CA PRO A 16 -10.14 -3.62 -13.02
C PRO A 16 -10.51 -3.51 -11.54
N LEU A 17 -9.54 -3.58 -10.62
CA LEU A 17 -9.80 -3.45 -9.19
C LEU A 17 -10.14 -2.02 -8.79
N VAL A 18 -9.42 -1.04 -9.35
CA VAL A 18 -9.75 0.38 -9.19
C VAL A 18 -11.21 0.59 -9.64
N PHE A 19 -11.54 0.16 -10.85
CA PHE A 19 -12.88 0.34 -11.41
C PHE A 19 -13.96 -0.38 -10.60
N LEU A 20 -13.70 -1.61 -10.13
CA LEU A 20 -14.62 -2.35 -9.26
C LEU A 20 -14.90 -1.59 -7.97
N ASN A 21 -13.86 -1.08 -7.30
CA ASN A 21 -14.03 -0.36 -6.03
C ASN A 21 -14.67 1.02 -6.24
N ARG A 22 -14.44 1.68 -7.38
CA ARG A 22 -15.18 2.91 -7.73
C ARG A 22 -16.63 2.64 -8.08
N CYS A 23 -16.97 1.51 -8.71
CA CYS A 23 -18.36 1.10 -8.85
C CYS A 23 -19.05 0.96 -7.48
N ARG A 24 -18.38 0.40 -6.48
CA ARG A 24 -18.89 0.31 -5.09
C ARG A 24 -19.11 1.69 -4.47
N ALA A 25 -18.15 2.60 -4.62
CA ALA A 25 -18.26 3.98 -4.13
C ALA A 25 -19.47 4.72 -4.75
N HIS A 26 -19.72 4.51 -6.04
CA HIS A 26 -20.88 5.04 -6.77
C HIS A 26 -22.17 4.22 -6.60
N GLN A 27 -22.19 3.30 -5.62
CA GLN A 27 -23.36 2.47 -5.28
C GLN A 27 -23.87 1.60 -6.44
N LEU A 28 -23.01 1.32 -7.42
CA LEU A 28 -23.30 0.39 -8.49
C LEU A 28 -23.05 -1.05 -7.99
N PRO A 29 -23.89 -2.02 -8.38
CA PRO A 29 -23.66 -3.42 -8.02
C PRO A 29 -22.28 -3.88 -8.52
N ALA A 30 -21.48 -4.46 -7.63
CA ALA A 30 -20.07 -4.74 -7.87
C ALA A 30 -19.58 -5.85 -6.93
N ASP A 31 -19.15 -6.98 -7.51
CA ASP A 31 -18.78 -8.19 -6.78
C ASP A 31 -17.45 -8.77 -7.30
N ASP A 32 -16.74 -9.48 -6.42
CA ASP A 32 -15.51 -10.19 -6.73
C ASP A 32 -15.63 -11.66 -6.31
N ASP A 33 -15.90 -12.55 -7.26
CA ASP A 33 -16.07 -13.97 -7.00
C ASP A 33 -14.90 -14.81 -7.56
N ALA A 34 -15.05 -16.13 -7.54
CA ALA A 34 -14.05 -17.03 -8.11
C ALA A 34 -13.95 -16.95 -9.65
N GLY A 35 -14.96 -16.40 -10.32
CA GLY A 35 -15.03 -16.17 -11.76
C GLY A 35 -14.47 -14.83 -12.22
N GLY A 36 -14.00 -13.99 -11.29
CA GLY A 36 -13.37 -12.70 -11.55
C GLY A 36 -14.16 -11.54 -10.94
N PHE A 37 -14.28 -10.44 -11.68
CA PHE A 37 -14.98 -9.25 -11.20
C PHE A 37 -16.26 -9.04 -12.02
N ALA A 38 -17.35 -8.66 -11.36
CA ALA A 38 -18.61 -8.39 -12.00
C ALA A 38 -19.17 -7.05 -11.53
N VAL A 39 -19.59 -6.21 -12.47
CA VAL A 39 -20.25 -4.93 -12.19
C VAL A 39 -21.62 -4.87 -12.86
N GLY A 40 -22.48 -3.97 -12.43
CA GLY A 40 -23.76 -3.71 -13.09
C GLY A 40 -23.57 -3.30 -14.55
N GLY A 41 -24.43 -3.79 -15.45
CA GLY A 41 -24.30 -3.58 -16.89
C GLY A 41 -24.28 -2.10 -17.34
N ARG A 42 -24.82 -1.19 -16.53
CA ARG A 42 -24.73 0.27 -16.77
C ARG A 42 -23.29 0.78 -16.76
N ALA A 43 -22.42 0.14 -15.98
CA ALA A 43 -21.00 0.48 -15.89
C ALA A 43 -20.17 0.03 -17.11
N ALA A 44 -20.75 -0.73 -18.06
CA ALA A 44 -20.01 -1.26 -19.20
C ALA A 44 -19.45 -0.16 -20.12
N GLU A 45 -20.18 0.95 -20.32
CA GLU A 45 -19.69 2.06 -21.13
C GLU A 45 -18.51 2.78 -20.44
N ALA A 46 -18.63 3.04 -19.14
CA ALA A 46 -17.56 3.61 -18.34
C ALA A 46 -16.30 2.73 -18.37
N ALA A 47 -16.48 1.42 -18.23
CA ALA A 47 -15.39 0.45 -18.36
C ALA A 47 -14.71 0.56 -19.75
N GLY A 48 -15.50 0.66 -20.82
CA GLY A 48 -14.99 0.83 -22.19
C GLY A 48 -14.18 2.11 -22.39
N LYS A 49 -14.60 3.24 -21.80
CA LYS A 49 -13.85 4.52 -21.81
C LYS A 49 -12.48 4.38 -21.13
N LEU A 50 -12.37 3.50 -20.14
CA LEU A 50 -11.13 3.18 -19.43
C LEU A 50 -10.30 2.08 -20.10
N GLY A 51 -10.70 1.61 -21.29
CA GLY A 51 -10.02 0.53 -22.01
C GLY A 51 -10.21 -0.86 -21.41
N LEU A 52 -11.14 -1.01 -20.46
CA LEU A 52 -11.49 -2.32 -19.89
C LEU A 52 -12.35 -3.11 -20.87
N THR A 53 -12.06 -4.40 -20.98
CA THR A 53 -12.83 -5.33 -21.79
C THR A 53 -13.50 -6.35 -20.89
N GLY A 54 -14.73 -6.71 -21.24
CA GLY A 54 -15.55 -7.62 -20.46
C GLY A 54 -16.67 -8.24 -21.28
N VAL A 55 -17.35 -9.20 -20.68
CA VAL A 55 -18.45 -9.94 -21.31
C VAL A 55 -19.76 -9.59 -20.63
N ALA A 56 -20.75 -9.17 -21.42
CA ALA A 56 -22.10 -8.98 -20.92
C ALA A 56 -22.74 -10.34 -20.59
N GLY A 57 -23.47 -10.39 -19.50
CA GLY A 57 -24.23 -11.57 -19.09
C GLY A 57 -25.42 -11.20 -18.22
N ASP A 58 -26.10 -12.21 -17.70
CA ASP A 58 -27.19 -12.05 -16.75
C ASP A 58 -26.80 -12.58 -15.38
N GLY A 59 -27.20 -11.86 -14.33
CA GLY A 59 -26.96 -12.26 -12.95
C GLY A 59 -27.67 -11.36 -11.94
N ALA A 60 -27.57 -11.74 -10.68
CA ALA A 60 -27.86 -10.89 -9.54
C ALA A 60 -26.52 -10.45 -8.94
N LEU A 61 -26.36 -9.15 -8.70
CA LEU A 61 -25.22 -8.59 -7.99
C LEU A 61 -25.75 -7.81 -6.81
N ALA A 62 -25.07 -7.92 -5.67
CA ALA A 62 -25.34 -7.06 -4.55
C ALA A 62 -24.60 -5.73 -4.72
N THR A 63 -25.21 -4.67 -4.20
CA THR A 63 -24.52 -3.40 -3.99
C THR A 63 -23.76 -3.50 -2.67
N HIS A 64 -22.45 -3.30 -2.76
CA HIS A 64 -21.52 -3.26 -1.64
C HIS A 64 -20.95 -1.85 -1.55
N ALA A 65 -20.83 -1.31 -0.33
CA ALA A 65 -20.08 -0.08 -0.10
C ALA A 65 -18.59 -0.45 0.05
N PRO A 66 -17.67 0.44 -0.35
CA PRO A 66 -16.27 0.29 0.04
C PRO A 66 -16.15 0.44 1.58
N PRO A 67 -15.19 -0.24 2.22
CA PRO A 67 -14.95 -0.05 3.64
C PRO A 67 -14.45 1.35 3.94
N ARG A 68 -14.81 1.89 5.10
CA ARG A 68 -14.24 3.13 5.65
C ARG A 68 -12.91 2.80 6.29
N ILE A 69 -11.82 3.27 5.68
CA ILE A 69 -10.45 2.90 6.08
C ILE A 69 -9.77 4.08 6.78
N ALA A 70 -9.27 3.83 7.99
CA ALA A 70 -8.31 4.68 8.67
C ALA A 70 -6.89 4.13 8.50
N ILE A 71 -5.91 5.00 8.25
CA ILE A 71 -4.50 4.69 8.36
C ILE A 71 -3.94 5.49 9.54
N TYR A 72 -3.28 4.82 10.48
CA TYR A 72 -2.58 5.54 11.54
C TYR A 72 -1.37 6.30 10.94
N SER A 73 -1.26 7.59 11.27
CA SER A 73 -0.26 8.53 10.76
C SER A 73 0.41 9.36 11.87
N GLY A 74 0.40 8.85 13.10
CA GLY A 74 0.96 9.53 14.26
C GLY A 74 2.49 9.56 14.32
N GLU A 75 3.05 10.32 15.26
CA GLU A 75 4.49 10.56 15.40
C GLU A 75 5.29 9.29 15.74
N ALA A 76 4.63 8.26 16.27
CA ALA A 76 5.25 6.96 16.53
C ALA A 76 5.80 6.30 15.24
N ILE A 77 5.37 6.75 14.07
CA ILE A 77 5.83 6.27 12.77
C ILE A 77 7.02 7.13 12.32
N GLY A 78 8.24 6.67 12.61
CA GLY A 78 9.49 7.39 12.32
C GLY A 78 9.90 7.50 10.84
N TYR A 79 9.04 7.13 9.90
CA TYR A 79 9.26 7.17 8.45
C TYR A 79 7.88 7.23 7.76
N PRO A 80 7.71 7.77 6.54
CA PRO A 80 6.39 7.83 5.87
C PRO A 80 5.86 6.45 5.43
N TYR A 81 5.92 5.41 6.27
CA TYR A 81 5.40 4.07 6.00
C TYR A 81 3.90 4.10 5.68
N TRP A 82 3.15 5.00 6.30
CA TRP A 82 1.74 5.18 6.02
C TRP A 82 1.48 5.67 4.58
N ALA A 83 2.42 6.41 3.97
CA ALA A 83 2.30 6.87 2.59
C ALA A 83 2.40 5.72 1.57
N TYR A 84 3.09 4.62 1.92
CA TYR A 84 3.07 3.41 1.08
C TYR A 84 1.71 2.71 1.13
N TYR A 85 1.07 2.65 2.30
CA TYR A 85 -0.31 2.16 2.40
C TYR A 85 -1.29 3.08 1.67
N ALA A 86 -1.13 4.40 1.77
CA ALA A 86 -1.91 5.35 0.99
C ALA A 86 -1.78 5.09 -0.51
N HIS A 87 -0.55 4.91 -1.01
CA HIS A 87 -0.32 4.55 -2.42
C HIS A 87 -0.98 3.22 -2.80
N ALA A 88 -0.88 2.20 -1.95
CA ALA A 88 -1.52 0.90 -2.18
C ALA A 88 -3.05 1.02 -2.26
N LEU A 89 -3.69 1.71 -1.31
CA LEU A 89 -5.14 1.88 -1.29
C LEU A 89 -5.64 2.69 -2.49
N LEU A 90 -4.98 3.81 -2.82
CA LEU A 90 -5.35 4.61 -3.99
C LEU A 90 -5.17 3.80 -5.29
N SER A 91 -4.11 2.98 -5.38
CA SER A 91 -3.89 2.09 -6.52
C SER A 91 -4.92 0.96 -6.62
N LEU A 92 -5.65 0.68 -5.53
CA LEU A 92 -6.80 -0.21 -5.50
C LEU A 92 -8.14 0.53 -5.70
N GLY A 93 -8.14 1.86 -5.85
CA GLY A 93 -9.36 2.66 -5.96
C GLY A 93 -10.11 2.87 -4.65
N LEU A 94 -9.42 2.71 -3.52
CA LEU A 94 -9.97 2.90 -2.18
C LEU A 94 -9.44 4.20 -1.58
N THR A 95 -10.35 4.99 -1.02
CA THR A 95 -10.05 6.20 -0.25
C THR A 95 -9.82 5.85 1.21
N PHE A 96 -9.21 6.77 1.97
CA PHE A 96 -8.86 6.56 3.37
C PHE A 96 -8.82 7.90 4.12
N SER A 97 -8.78 7.82 5.45
CA SER A 97 -8.45 8.96 6.32
C SER A 97 -7.18 8.65 7.12
N ALA A 98 -6.27 9.61 7.20
CA ALA A 98 -5.09 9.52 8.05
C ALA A 98 -5.43 10.01 9.46
N LEU A 99 -5.14 9.23 10.50
CA LEU A 99 -5.44 9.55 11.89
C LEU A 99 -4.18 9.54 12.76
N ASP A 100 -3.98 10.58 13.56
CA ASP A 100 -2.98 10.59 14.63
C ASP A 100 -3.53 10.02 15.96
N GLY A 101 -2.67 9.94 16.99
CA GLY A 101 -3.09 9.44 18.30
C GLY A 101 -4.14 10.31 18.99
N ARG A 102 -4.18 11.63 18.74
CA ARG A 102 -5.18 12.52 19.34
C ARG A 102 -6.56 12.23 18.79
N GLN A 103 -6.67 12.13 17.48
CA GLN A 103 -7.93 11.79 16.80
C GLN A 103 -8.44 10.41 17.25
N ILE A 104 -7.55 9.44 17.47
CA ILE A 104 -7.91 8.12 18.01
C ILE A 104 -8.48 8.22 19.43
N VAL A 105 -7.86 9.00 20.32
CA VAL A 105 -8.35 9.21 21.69
C VAL A 105 -9.68 9.96 21.71
N GLU A 106 -9.92 10.85 20.74
CA GLU A 106 -11.16 11.59 20.55
C GLU A 106 -12.27 10.77 19.83
N GLU A 107 -12.19 9.44 19.89
CA GLU A 107 -13.20 8.48 19.40
C GLU A 107 -13.44 8.47 17.87
N ALA A 108 -12.53 9.03 17.07
CA ALA A 108 -12.66 9.05 15.60
C ALA A 108 -12.77 7.65 14.96
N LEU A 109 -12.24 6.60 15.61
CA LEU A 109 -12.28 5.22 15.10
C LEU A 109 -13.71 4.66 14.93
N SER A 110 -14.71 5.24 15.61
CA SER A 110 -16.12 4.84 15.47
C SER A 110 -16.67 5.07 14.05
N GLU A 111 -16.02 5.94 13.27
CA GLU A 111 -16.39 6.24 11.88
C GLU A 111 -15.77 5.28 10.85
N PHE A 112 -15.02 4.27 11.29
CA PHE A 112 -14.26 3.40 10.40
C PHE A 112 -14.63 1.92 10.56
N ASP A 113 -14.36 1.13 9.52
CA ASP A 113 -14.53 -0.32 9.52
C ASP A 113 -13.17 -1.03 9.67
N LEU A 114 -12.09 -0.36 9.26
CA LEU A 114 -10.73 -0.86 9.28
C LEU A 114 -9.75 0.20 9.78
N LEU A 115 -8.89 -0.20 10.71
CA LEU A 115 -7.65 0.50 11.04
C LEU A 115 -6.45 -0.21 10.42
N ILE A 116 -5.67 0.51 9.62
CA ILE A 116 -4.37 0.07 9.11
C ILE A 116 -3.26 0.68 9.95
N MET A 117 -2.44 -0.18 10.55
CA MET A 117 -1.25 0.17 11.29
C MET A 117 0.00 -0.12 10.44
N PRO A 118 0.68 0.92 9.93
CA PRO A 118 1.83 0.74 9.07
C PRO A 118 3.06 0.25 9.85
N GLY A 119 4.20 0.14 9.15
CA GLY A 119 5.50 0.03 9.79
C GLY A 119 5.81 1.24 10.69
N GLY A 120 6.81 1.11 11.56
CA GLY A 120 7.06 2.05 12.65
C GLY A 120 6.75 1.37 13.97
N PHE A 121 7.80 0.98 14.69
CA PHE A 121 7.66 0.04 15.81
C PHE A 121 7.52 0.75 17.15
N ALA A 122 6.35 0.63 17.77
CA ALA A 122 6.14 1.03 19.15
C ALA A 122 6.48 -0.12 20.11
N THR A 123 7.75 -0.17 20.55
CA THR A 123 8.24 -1.23 21.46
C THR A 123 7.44 -1.36 22.76
N TRP A 124 6.77 -0.28 23.16
CA TRP A 124 6.11 -0.15 24.45
C TRP A 124 4.65 0.31 24.38
N GLY A 125 3.99 0.07 23.24
CA GLY A 125 2.64 0.60 22.96
C GLY A 125 2.66 2.04 22.45
N LEU A 126 1.56 2.46 21.85
CA LEU A 126 1.44 3.79 21.25
C LEU A 126 1.29 4.88 22.31
N ASP A 127 0.67 4.57 23.45
CA ASP A 127 0.54 5.50 24.57
C ASP A 127 1.89 6.10 24.97
N ARG A 128 2.92 5.24 25.05
CA ARG A 128 4.28 5.65 25.40
C ARG A 128 5.03 6.23 24.21
N ALA A 129 4.83 5.69 23.02
CA ALA A 129 5.52 6.16 21.82
C ALA A 129 5.12 7.61 21.48
N GLU A 130 3.85 7.97 21.70
CA GLU A 130 3.33 9.32 21.47
C GLU A 130 3.31 10.20 22.72
N SER A 131 3.65 9.65 23.89
CA SER A 131 3.45 10.34 25.18
C SER A 131 2.01 10.83 25.39
N LEU A 132 1.03 10.05 24.89
CA LEU A 132 -0.40 10.37 24.94
C LEU A 132 -1.19 9.14 25.42
N PRO A 133 -1.67 9.13 26.69
CA PRO A 133 -2.40 7.99 27.22
C PRO A 133 -3.76 7.80 26.56
N GLY A 134 -4.18 6.54 26.38
CA GLY A 134 -5.51 6.16 25.91
C GLY A 134 -5.59 5.67 24.47
N ILE A 135 -4.53 5.83 23.67
CA ILE A 135 -4.47 5.34 22.27
C ILE A 135 -4.62 3.82 22.24
N ASP A 136 -3.85 3.11 23.07
CA ASP A 136 -3.85 1.65 23.12
C ASP A 136 -5.22 1.09 23.55
N ALA A 137 -5.88 1.79 24.49
CA ALA A 137 -7.21 1.43 24.95
C ALA A 137 -8.29 1.67 23.88
N ALA A 138 -8.23 2.81 23.19
CA ALA A 138 -9.16 3.15 22.11
C ALA A 138 -9.07 2.16 20.93
N ILE A 139 -7.86 1.81 20.50
CA ILE A 139 -7.66 0.82 19.43
C ILE A 139 -8.17 -0.56 19.88
N ARG A 140 -7.87 -0.98 21.11
CA ARG A 140 -8.38 -2.25 21.66
C ARG A 140 -9.91 -2.27 21.69
N ALA A 141 -10.55 -1.17 22.07
CA ALA A 141 -12.01 -1.05 22.10
C ALA A 141 -12.60 -1.17 20.69
N PHE A 142 -12.08 -0.39 19.73
CA PHE A 142 -12.48 -0.42 18.33
C PHE A 142 -12.49 -1.85 17.75
N ILE A 143 -11.38 -2.59 17.92
CA ILE A 143 -11.30 -3.97 17.43
C ILE A 143 -12.26 -4.88 18.20
N SER A 144 -12.30 -4.76 19.54
CA SER A 144 -13.17 -5.58 20.38
C SER A 144 -14.66 -5.45 20.05
N GLU A 145 -15.07 -4.28 19.56
CA GLU A 145 -16.45 -3.97 19.18
C GLU A 145 -16.82 -4.43 17.76
N GLY A 146 -15.84 -4.79 16.94
CA GLY A 146 -16.05 -5.35 15.60
C GLY A 146 -15.21 -4.73 14.49
N GLY A 147 -14.42 -3.69 14.79
CA GLY A 147 -13.50 -3.09 13.83
C GLY A 147 -12.42 -4.08 13.38
N ALA A 148 -12.04 -4.01 12.11
CA ALA A 148 -10.94 -4.81 11.57
C ALA A 148 -9.59 -4.11 11.75
N PHE A 149 -8.51 -4.88 11.78
CA PHE A 149 -7.15 -4.35 11.85
C PHE A 149 -6.22 -5.04 10.84
N ILE A 150 -5.44 -4.24 10.12
CA ILE A 150 -4.29 -4.71 9.32
C ILE A 150 -3.02 -4.09 9.87
N GLY A 151 -1.99 -4.89 10.15
CA GLY A 151 -0.68 -4.40 10.60
C GLY A 151 0.49 -4.92 9.78
N SER A 152 1.40 -4.05 9.31
CA SER A 152 2.70 -4.46 8.73
C SER A 152 3.84 -4.15 9.68
N CYS A 153 4.84 -5.04 9.79
CA CYS A 153 6.06 -4.82 10.59
C CYS A 153 5.76 -4.31 12.01
N GLY A 154 5.92 -3.01 12.27
CA GLY A 154 5.62 -2.35 13.55
C GLY A 154 4.17 -2.58 14.00
N GLY A 155 3.21 -2.45 13.09
CA GLY A 155 1.81 -2.81 13.35
C GLY A 155 1.60 -4.29 13.62
N GLY A 156 2.41 -5.16 13.01
CA GLY A 156 2.40 -6.60 13.27
C GLY A 156 2.90 -6.94 14.68
N PHE A 157 3.97 -6.29 15.14
CA PHE A 157 4.40 -6.40 16.52
C PHE A 157 3.35 -5.84 17.49
N TYR A 158 2.81 -4.66 17.22
CA TYR A 158 1.83 -4.02 18.09
C TYR A 158 0.57 -4.86 18.28
N ALA A 159 0.14 -5.59 17.25
CA ALA A 159 -0.96 -6.54 17.32
C ALA A 159 -0.65 -7.84 18.10
N SER A 160 0.63 -8.13 18.37
CA SER A 160 1.08 -9.38 18.98
C SER A 160 1.07 -9.39 20.50
N ASP A 161 1.24 -10.57 21.08
CA ASP A 161 1.60 -10.73 22.48
C ASP A 161 3.10 -10.47 22.73
N GLY A 162 3.45 -10.19 23.99
CA GLY A 162 4.84 -10.30 24.47
C GLY A 162 5.49 -9.02 24.98
N ARG A 163 4.85 -7.86 24.84
CA ARG A 163 5.32 -6.60 25.47
C ARG A 163 4.15 -5.81 26.09
N PRO A 164 4.41 -5.03 27.15
CA PRO A 164 3.42 -4.09 27.68
C PRO A 164 2.97 -3.08 26.61
N GLY A 165 1.66 -2.82 26.56
CA GLY A 165 1.05 -1.89 25.62
C GLY A 165 0.65 -2.51 24.28
N TRP A 166 1.09 -3.73 23.96
CA TRP A 166 0.64 -4.41 22.75
C TRP A 166 -0.77 -4.98 22.91
N LEU A 167 -1.42 -5.19 21.77
CA LEU A 167 -2.82 -5.58 21.70
C LEU A 167 -3.05 -7.05 22.10
N GLY A 168 -2.10 -7.94 21.84
CA GLY A 168 -2.27 -9.38 22.13
C GLY A 168 -3.38 -10.05 21.33
N ALA A 169 -3.72 -9.52 20.15
CA ALA A 169 -4.70 -10.11 19.24
C ALA A 169 -4.11 -11.32 18.48
N ILE A 170 -2.81 -11.29 18.24
CA ILE A 170 -2.04 -12.45 17.78
C ILE A 170 -1.42 -13.08 19.02
N ASP A 171 -1.92 -14.27 19.40
CA ASP A 171 -1.50 -15.04 20.59
C ASP A 171 -0.14 -15.73 20.40
N ALA A 172 0.83 -14.95 19.93
CA ALA A 172 2.19 -15.37 19.68
C ALA A 172 3.16 -14.22 19.94
N THR A 173 4.19 -14.49 20.74
CA THR A 173 5.30 -13.56 20.91
C THR A 173 6.32 -13.74 19.79
N PRO A 174 6.69 -12.67 19.05
CA PRO A 174 7.79 -12.71 18.11
C PRO A 174 9.11 -13.10 18.79
N ASN A 175 9.97 -13.86 18.10
CA ASN A 175 11.26 -14.32 18.62
C ASN A 175 12.21 -13.16 18.96
N TYR A 176 12.08 -12.03 18.25
CA TYR A 176 12.87 -10.82 18.43
C TYR A 176 11.93 -9.66 18.72
N THR A 177 11.86 -9.21 19.97
CA THR A 177 10.96 -8.09 20.35
C THR A 177 11.72 -6.79 20.55
N GLN A 178 12.71 -6.75 21.45
CA GLN A 178 13.57 -5.57 21.66
C GLN A 178 14.77 -5.58 20.73
N GLU A 179 15.27 -6.76 20.42
CA GLU A 179 16.39 -7.00 19.51
C GLU A 179 15.90 -7.18 18.07
N TYR A 180 14.75 -6.62 17.71
CA TYR A 180 14.09 -6.79 16.40
C TYR A 180 15.01 -6.43 15.22
N LEU A 181 15.92 -5.47 15.41
CA LEU A 181 16.95 -5.13 14.40
C LEU A 181 17.84 -6.33 14.02
N SER A 182 17.90 -7.38 14.84
CA SER A 182 18.69 -8.59 14.53
C SER A 182 18.20 -9.31 13.27
N THR A 183 16.97 -9.08 12.82
CA THR A 183 16.41 -9.78 11.65
C THR A 183 16.68 -9.07 10.33
N GLY A 184 17.29 -7.87 10.34
CA GLY A 184 17.78 -7.22 9.12
C GLY A 184 16.71 -6.80 8.09
N ALA A 185 17.17 -6.38 6.91
CA ALA A 185 16.35 -5.99 5.76
C ALA A 185 16.70 -6.78 4.48
N ALA A 186 15.67 -7.13 3.69
CA ALA A 186 15.81 -7.95 2.48
C ALA A 186 14.59 -7.85 1.55
N ILE A 187 14.71 -8.40 0.35
CA ILE A 187 13.56 -8.90 -0.43
C ILE A 187 13.38 -10.38 -0.09
N LEU A 188 12.18 -10.73 0.37
CA LEU A 188 11.82 -12.10 0.73
C LEU A 188 10.65 -12.58 -0.13
N GLY A 189 10.72 -13.84 -0.54
CA GLY A 189 9.60 -14.54 -1.15
C GLY A 189 8.73 -15.17 -0.07
N ILE A 190 7.43 -14.94 -0.12
CA ILE A 190 6.43 -15.60 0.73
C ILE A 190 5.50 -16.47 -0.11
N SER A 191 5.01 -17.56 0.47
CA SER A 191 3.92 -18.34 -0.11
C SER A 191 2.66 -18.20 0.74
N ILE A 192 1.53 -18.02 0.06
CA ILE A 192 0.23 -17.81 0.67
C ILE A 192 -0.54 -19.12 0.57
N THR A 193 -0.99 -19.60 1.72
CA THR A 193 -1.68 -20.90 1.83
C THR A 193 -3.19 -20.75 1.88
N ASP A 194 -3.68 -19.58 2.30
CA ASP A 194 -5.10 -19.29 2.31
C ASP A 194 -5.62 -18.99 0.89
N PRO A 195 -6.72 -19.62 0.44
CA PRO A 195 -7.23 -19.47 -0.92
C PRO A 195 -7.82 -18.09 -1.22
N VAL A 196 -8.34 -17.37 -0.21
CA VAL A 196 -8.88 -16.02 -0.38
C VAL A 196 -7.71 -15.04 -0.52
N LEU A 197 -6.74 -15.08 0.40
CA LEU A 197 -5.54 -14.25 0.32
C LEU A 197 -4.73 -14.54 -0.94
N GLY A 198 -4.65 -15.79 -1.37
CA GLY A 198 -3.83 -16.24 -2.50
C GLY A 198 -4.46 -15.98 -3.88
N ARG A 199 -5.74 -15.56 -3.96
CA ARG A 199 -6.45 -15.45 -5.24
C ARG A 199 -5.78 -14.44 -6.18
N GLY A 200 -5.41 -14.90 -7.37
CA GLY A 200 -4.79 -14.07 -8.41
C GLY A 200 -3.34 -13.69 -8.13
N LEU A 201 -2.70 -14.29 -7.13
CA LEU A 201 -1.30 -14.08 -6.81
C LEU A 201 -0.40 -15.18 -7.40
N PRO A 202 0.87 -14.87 -7.71
CA PRO A 202 1.85 -15.90 -8.04
C PRO A 202 2.11 -16.83 -6.85
N GLU A 203 2.67 -18.01 -7.14
CA GLU A 203 3.00 -19.03 -6.13
C GLU A 203 3.94 -18.52 -5.02
N ALA A 204 4.83 -17.60 -5.39
CA ALA A 204 5.69 -16.85 -4.48
C ALA A 204 5.53 -15.35 -4.75
N VAL A 205 5.21 -14.60 -3.69
CA VAL A 205 5.12 -13.14 -3.73
C VAL A 205 6.39 -12.56 -3.14
N GLU A 206 7.09 -11.72 -3.90
CA GLU A 206 8.31 -11.05 -3.44
C GLU A 206 7.96 -9.72 -2.78
N LEU A 207 8.27 -9.61 -1.49
CA LEU A 207 7.96 -8.43 -0.69
C LEU A 207 9.21 -7.88 -0.01
N PRO A 208 9.32 -6.54 0.11
CA PRO A 208 10.28 -5.93 1.02
C PRO A 208 10.04 -6.37 2.47
N TYR A 209 11.12 -6.63 3.18
CA TYR A 209 11.12 -6.98 4.59
C TYR A 209 12.10 -6.06 5.32
N TYR A 210 11.62 -5.40 6.37
CA TYR A 210 12.40 -4.49 7.22
C TYR A 210 12.11 -4.79 8.68
N HIS A 211 12.89 -5.69 9.27
CA HIS A 211 12.83 -6.03 10.69
C HIS A 211 11.46 -6.50 11.22
N GLY A 212 10.57 -6.98 10.35
CA GLY A 212 9.23 -7.43 10.73
C GLY A 212 9.23 -8.60 11.71
N PRO A 213 8.12 -8.85 12.42
CA PRO A 213 8.06 -9.89 13.45
C PRO A 213 8.33 -11.28 12.87
N VAL A 214 9.26 -12.01 13.48
CA VAL A 214 9.54 -13.41 13.16
C VAL A 214 8.92 -14.27 14.23
N TYR A 215 7.94 -15.10 13.85
CA TYR A 215 7.24 -15.97 14.78
C TYR A 215 7.77 -17.40 14.68
N SER A 216 7.79 -18.13 15.79
CA SER A 216 8.01 -19.57 15.76
C SER A 216 6.79 -20.33 15.19
N ASN A 217 6.97 -21.61 14.89
CA ASN A 217 5.90 -22.54 14.50
C ASN A 217 5.20 -23.19 15.70
N SER A 218 5.22 -22.54 16.86
CA SER A 218 4.51 -23.02 18.05
C SER A 218 3.00 -23.08 17.81
N LYS A 219 2.32 -23.98 18.53
CA LYS A 219 0.86 -24.05 18.55
C LYS A 219 0.31 -22.76 19.14
N ARG A 220 -0.66 -22.17 18.43
CA ARG A 220 -1.37 -20.92 18.76
C ARG A 220 -2.77 -20.95 18.14
N SER A 221 -3.63 -20.04 18.56
CA SER A 221 -4.99 -19.87 18.04
C SER A 221 -4.99 -19.05 16.75
N ALA A 222 -4.09 -18.06 16.65
CA ALA A 222 -3.90 -17.28 15.44
C ALA A 222 -3.51 -18.17 14.25
N VAL A 223 -4.23 -18.00 13.15
CA VAL A 223 -4.12 -18.80 11.94
C VAL A 223 -2.97 -18.28 11.09
N SER A 224 -2.13 -19.20 10.60
CA SER A 224 -1.11 -18.87 9.59
C SER A 224 -1.72 -18.91 8.20
N LEU A 225 -1.64 -17.77 7.51
CA LEU A 225 -2.21 -17.59 6.16
C LEU A 225 -1.12 -17.60 5.08
N GLY A 226 0.15 -17.52 5.48
CA GLY A 226 1.30 -17.61 4.60
C GLY A 226 2.60 -17.72 5.38
N HIS A 227 3.65 -18.19 4.71
CA HIS A 227 4.96 -18.45 5.30
C HIS A 227 6.10 -17.89 4.44
N PHE A 228 7.23 -17.59 5.07
CA PHE A 228 8.46 -17.24 4.37
C PHE A 228 8.98 -18.45 3.59
N ARG A 229 9.31 -18.24 2.33
CA ARG A 229 9.74 -19.30 1.41
C ARG A 229 11.20 -19.16 1.02
N ASN A 230 11.59 -18.00 0.48
CA ASN A 230 12.91 -17.79 -0.10
C ASN A 230 13.53 -16.46 0.34
N PHE A 231 14.85 -16.45 0.47
CA PHE A 231 15.65 -15.22 0.47
C PHE A 231 15.96 -14.84 -0.98
N ILE A 232 15.62 -13.62 -1.40
CA ILE A 232 15.85 -13.15 -2.78
C ILE A 232 17.11 -12.29 -2.84
N SER A 233 17.16 -11.23 -2.03
CA SER A 233 18.32 -10.33 -1.98
C SER A 233 18.38 -9.59 -0.65
N GLU A 234 19.58 -9.16 -0.26
CA GLU A 234 19.73 -8.19 0.83
C GLU A 234 19.17 -6.82 0.41
N SER A 235 18.78 -6.02 1.41
CA SER A 235 18.46 -4.60 1.23
C SER A 235 19.27 -3.78 2.23
N ARG A 236 19.76 -2.63 1.76
CA ARG A 236 20.42 -1.60 2.59
C ARG A 236 19.75 -0.23 2.44
N LEU A 237 18.64 -0.20 1.70
CA LEU A 237 17.90 1.00 1.35
C LEU A 237 17.16 1.51 2.59
N PHE A 238 17.37 2.76 2.97
CA PHE A 238 16.89 3.45 4.18
C PHE A 238 17.46 2.94 5.50
N ILE A 239 17.75 1.64 5.63
CA ILE A 239 18.35 1.06 6.81
C ILE A 239 19.50 0.15 6.37
N ASP A 240 20.74 0.55 6.68
CA ASP A 240 21.95 -0.23 6.39
C ASP A 240 22.13 -1.35 7.43
N ASN A 241 21.22 -2.32 7.39
CA ASN A 241 21.21 -3.50 8.25
C ASN A 241 20.67 -4.71 7.47
N PRO A 242 21.43 -5.24 6.52
CA PRO A 242 20.96 -6.32 5.65
C PRO A 242 20.73 -7.62 6.43
N LEU A 243 19.65 -8.34 6.10
CA LEU A 243 19.39 -9.67 6.64
C LEU A 243 20.41 -10.68 6.08
N ALA A 244 21.10 -11.38 6.97
CA ALA A 244 21.97 -12.47 6.58
C ALA A 244 21.16 -13.67 6.05
N ALA A 245 21.53 -14.20 4.88
CA ALA A 245 20.86 -15.37 4.30
C ALA A 245 20.89 -16.60 5.23
N SER A 246 21.97 -16.79 5.99
CA SER A 246 22.08 -17.88 6.98
C SER A 246 21.14 -17.70 8.18
N LEU A 247 20.81 -16.46 8.54
CA LEU A 247 19.80 -16.17 9.56
C LEU A 247 18.40 -16.47 9.02
N PHE A 248 18.12 -16.08 7.77
CA PHE A 248 16.86 -16.40 7.11
C PHE A 248 16.61 -17.92 7.08
N ASP A 249 17.59 -18.70 6.61
CA ASP A 249 17.45 -20.16 6.50
C ASP A 249 17.23 -20.83 7.86
N ARG A 250 17.81 -20.28 8.94
CA ARG A 250 17.72 -20.85 10.28
C ARG A 250 16.43 -20.45 11.02
N GLU A 251 16.02 -19.19 10.93
CA GLU A 251 14.99 -18.62 11.83
C GLU A 251 13.68 -18.28 11.11
N MET A 252 13.71 -18.00 9.81
CA MET A 252 12.56 -17.45 9.09
C MET A 252 11.96 -18.43 8.11
N LYS A 253 12.77 -19.24 7.42
CA LYS A 253 12.28 -20.15 6.39
C LYS A 253 11.20 -21.10 6.93
N ASN A 254 10.07 -21.15 6.24
CA ASN A 254 8.86 -21.89 6.62
C ASN A 254 8.21 -21.44 7.93
N SER A 255 8.60 -20.29 8.48
CA SER A 255 7.88 -19.65 9.58
C SER A 255 6.80 -18.71 9.04
N PRO A 256 5.78 -18.35 9.85
CA PRO A 256 4.68 -17.53 9.38
C PRO A 256 5.15 -16.14 8.96
N ALA A 257 4.72 -15.72 7.77
CA ALA A 257 4.86 -14.36 7.27
C ALA A 257 3.55 -13.57 7.39
N ILE A 258 2.42 -14.28 7.47
CA ILE A 258 1.08 -13.70 7.62
C ILE A 258 0.33 -14.49 8.69
N LEU A 259 -0.19 -13.77 9.68
CA LEU A 259 -1.03 -14.33 10.74
C LEU A 259 -2.36 -13.59 10.79
N SER A 260 -3.41 -14.28 11.21
CA SER A 260 -4.69 -13.69 11.56
C SER A 260 -5.17 -14.19 12.90
N GLY A 261 -5.71 -13.30 13.72
CA GLY A 261 -6.30 -13.61 15.01
C GLY A 261 -7.56 -12.78 15.25
N ASP A 262 -8.12 -12.94 16.42
CA ASP A 262 -9.35 -12.25 16.82
C ASP A 262 -9.09 -11.47 18.12
N LEU A 263 -9.75 -10.33 18.25
CA LEU A 263 -9.80 -9.59 19.51
C LEU A 263 -11.23 -9.09 19.72
N GLY A 264 -11.92 -9.68 20.68
CA GLY A 264 -13.37 -9.48 20.86
C GLY A 264 -14.14 -9.94 19.63
N LYS A 265 -14.91 -9.02 19.00
CA LYS A 265 -15.68 -9.29 17.78
C LYS A 265 -14.90 -8.99 16.49
N GLY A 266 -13.79 -8.26 16.58
CA GLY A 266 -13.02 -7.83 15.43
C GLY A 266 -11.96 -8.84 15.01
N LYS A 267 -11.61 -8.79 13.73
CA LYS A 267 -10.54 -9.59 13.14
C LYS A 267 -9.27 -8.77 12.96
N VAL A 268 -8.15 -9.40 13.23
CA VAL A 268 -6.81 -8.84 13.07
C VAL A 268 -6.04 -9.68 12.05
N LEU A 269 -5.37 -9.02 11.12
CA LEU A 269 -4.47 -9.63 10.16
C LEU A 269 -3.14 -8.88 10.16
N VAL A 270 -2.04 -9.60 10.27
CA VAL A 270 -0.70 -9.00 10.31
C VAL A 270 0.20 -9.58 9.24
N PHE A 271 0.96 -8.69 8.63
CA PHE A 271 2.07 -9.00 7.74
C PHE A 271 3.38 -8.77 8.48
N SER A 272 4.26 -9.77 8.43
CA SER A 272 5.65 -9.58 8.79
C SER A 272 6.40 -8.71 7.76
N PRO A 273 6.37 -9.02 6.44
CA PRO A 273 6.91 -8.14 5.41
C PRO A 273 5.96 -6.97 5.10
N HIS A 274 6.35 -6.13 4.14
CA HIS A 274 5.64 -4.91 3.73
C HIS A 274 4.96 -5.08 2.36
N PRO A 275 3.72 -5.60 2.29
CA PRO A 275 2.98 -5.68 1.02
C PRO A 275 2.62 -4.30 0.43
N GLU A 276 2.63 -3.24 1.24
CA GLU A 276 2.34 -1.87 0.82
C GLU A 276 3.49 -1.20 0.06
N MET A 277 4.70 -1.73 0.19
CA MET A 277 5.89 -1.18 -0.44
C MET A 277 5.95 -1.66 -1.90
N GLY A 278 5.30 -0.91 -2.78
CA GLY A 278 5.17 -1.21 -4.21
C GLY A 278 6.47 -1.43 -4.98
N GLU A 279 6.36 -1.77 -6.26
CA GLU A 279 7.50 -2.13 -7.12
C GLU A 279 8.58 -1.04 -7.23
N PHE A 280 8.25 0.24 -7.08
CA PHE A 280 9.27 1.30 -7.14
C PHE A 280 10.28 1.21 -5.98
N LEU A 281 9.88 0.73 -4.80
CA LEU A 281 10.81 0.45 -3.71
C LEU A 281 11.70 -0.75 -4.06
N ARG A 282 11.10 -1.83 -4.59
CA ARG A 282 11.84 -3.02 -5.05
C ARG A 282 12.86 -2.64 -6.13
N LYS A 283 12.48 -1.77 -7.07
CA LYS A 283 13.36 -1.18 -8.08
C LYS A 283 14.53 -0.44 -7.42
N GLY A 284 14.29 0.36 -6.38
CA GLY A 284 15.34 1.00 -5.58
C GLY A 284 16.32 -0.01 -4.97
N ILE A 285 15.82 -1.08 -4.35
CA ILE A 285 16.66 -2.13 -3.74
C ILE A 285 17.49 -2.85 -4.81
N VAL A 286 16.88 -3.17 -5.96
CA VAL A 286 17.57 -3.79 -7.10
C VAL A 286 18.61 -2.84 -7.72
N LEU A 287 18.33 -1.53 -7.75
CA LEU A 287 19.26 -0.52 -8.20
C LEU A 287 20.50 -0.47 -7.29
N GLU A 288 20.32 -0.46 -5.98
CA GLU A 288 21.42 -0.38 -4.99
C GLU A 288 22.28 -1.66 -4.95
N ALA A 289 21.67 -2.83 -5.13
CA ALA A 289 22.39 -4.10 -5.03
C ALA A 289 22.78 -4.66 -6.40
N TYR A 290 21.79 -5.13 -7.16
CA TYR A 290 22.02 -5.94 -8.35
C TYR A 290 22.56 -5.10 -9.52
N VAL A 291 21.92 -3.97 -9.83
CA VAL A 291 22.30 -3.14 -10.98
C VAL A 291 23.72 -2.61 -10.82
N ARG A 292 24.04 -1.98 -9.68
CA ARG A 292 25.39 -1.48 -9.41
C ARG A 292 26.46 -2.56 -9.56
N ARG A 293 26.19 -3.79 -9.10
CA ARG A 293 27.14 -4.89 -9.18
C ARG A 293 27.31 -5.43 -10.60
N PHE A 294 26.23 -5.55 -11.37
CA PHE A 294 26.23 -6.26 -12.65
C PHE A 294 26.25 -5.36 -13.87
N LEU A 295 26.08 -4.04 -13.73
CA LEU A 295 26.16 -3.08 -14.82
C LEU A 295 27.48 -3.19 -15.60
N PRO A 296 28.68 -3.24 -14.97
CA PRO A 296 29.94 -3.36 -15.71
C PRO A 296 30.12 -4.71 -16.44
N ILE A 297 29.31 -5.71 -16.10
CA ILE A 297 29.40 -7.09 -16.61
C ILE A 297 28.37 -7.33 -17.72
N ARG A 298 27.14 -6.84 -17.52
CA ARG A 298 25.99 -7.09 -18.39
C ARG A 298 25.68 -5.90 -19.32
N GLY A 299 26.23 -4.73 -19.02
CA GLY A 299 26.09 -3.50 -19.79
C GLY A 299 24.74 -2.79 -19.59
N PHE A 300 24.69 -1.55 -20.06
CA PHE A 300 23.55 -0.63 -19.93
C PHE A 300 22.22 -1.25 -20.35
N LYS A 301 22.16 -1.86 -21.54
CA LYS A 301 20.90 -2.33 -22.12
C LYS A 301 20.16 -3.30 -21.20
N VAL A 302 20.88 -4.27 -20.64
CA VAL A 302 20.28 -5.31 -19.78
C VAL A 302 19.80 -4.70 -18.47
N MET A 303 20.54 -3.74 -17.90
CA MET A 303 20.15 -3.08 -16.65
C MET A 303 18.98 -2.13 -16.85
N ASP A 304 18.93 -1.38 -17.95
CA ASP A 304 17.78 -0.54 -18.33
C ASP A 304 16.50 -1.38 -18.50
N GLU A 305 16.60 -2.50 -19.23
CA GLU A 305 15.49 -3.45 -19.37
C GLU A 305 15.05 -4.04 -18.01
N THR A 306 16.01 -4.31 -17.11
CA THR A 306 15.73 -4.80 -15.75
C THR A 306 14.95 -3.77 -14.94
N LEU A 307 15.36 -2.50 -14.94
CA LEU A 307 14.68 -1.44 -14.18
C LEU A 307 13.27 -1.15 -14.74
N ARG A 308 13.11 -1.26 -16.07
CA ARG A 308 11.82 -1.07 -16.74
C ARG A 308 10.84 -2.21 -16.56
N PHE A 309 11.28 -3.36 -16.05
CA PHE A 309 10.41 -4.48 -15.73
C PHE A 309 9.55 -4.22 -14.49
N PHE A 310 10.03 -3.38 -13.56
CA PHE A 310 9.27 -3.02 -12.36
C PHE A 310 8.03 -2.20 -12.75
N MET A 311 6.86 -2.74 -12.39
CA MET A 311 5.59 -2.09 -12.69
C MET A 311 5.47 -0.77 -11.93
N LYS A 312 4.83 0.22 -12.54
CA LYS A 312 4.73 1.56 -11.98
C LYS A 312 3.52 1.74 -11.06
N GLU A 313 2.43 1.05 -11.39
CA GLU A 313 1.09 1.37 -10.90
C GLU A 313 0.43 0.22 -10.14
N ASP A 314 1.05 -0.95 -10.10
CA ASP A 314 0.49 -2.14 -9.47
C ASP A 314 1.61 -3.09 -9.04
N CYS A 315 1.32 -3.94 -8.05
CA CYS A 315 2.21 -5.00 -7.61
C CYS A 315 1.44 -6.15 -6.96
N ALA A 316 2.10 -7.31 -6.81
CA ALA A 316 1.50 -8.44 -6.11
C ALA A 316 1.19 -8.13 -4.63
N GLY A 317 1.94 -7.22 -4.00
CA GLY A 317 1.65 -6.73 -2.65
C GLY A 317 0.32 -5.97 -2.55
N PHE A 318 -0.04 -5.14 -3.53
CA PHE A 318 -1.32 -4.43 -3.54
C PHE A 318 -2.48 -5.41 -3.72
N ARG A 319 -2.33 -6.39 -4.61
CA ARG A 319 -3.32 -7.47 -4.73
C ARG A 319 -3.47 -8.26 -3.43
N LEU A 320 -2.38 -8.50 -2.70
CA LEU A 320 -2.43 -9.14 -1.38
C LEU A 320 -3.19 -8.29 -0.35
N ILE A 321 -2.99 -6.97 -0.33
CA ILE A 321 -3.76 -6.05 0.52
C ILE A 321 -5.24 -6.12 0.17
N TYR A 322 -5.61 -6.06 -1.11
CA TYR A 322 -7.01 -6.21 -1.53
C TYR A 322 -7.61 -7.53 -1.06
N ASN A 323 -6.91 -8.64 -1.27
CA ASN A 323 -7.38 -9.95 -0.83
C ASN A 323 -7.51 -10.04 0.70
N ALA A 324 -6.67 -9.32 1.46
CA ALA A 324 -6.81 -9.21 2.91
C ALA A 324 -8.10 -8.47 3.31
N LEU A 325 -8.50 -7.42 2.58
CA LEU A 325 -9.79 -6.76 2.78
C LEU A 325 -10.96 -7.72 2.55
N VAL A 326 -10.89 -8.54 1.48
CA VAL A 326 -11.89 -9.58 1.18
C VAL A 326 -11.93 -10.64 2.28
N TYR A 327 -10.77 -11.12 2.74
CA TYR A 327 -10.67 -12.11 3.82
C TYR A 327 -11.26 -11.61 5.15
N LEU A 328 -11.08 -10.33 5.45
CA LEU A 328 -11.66 -9.68 6.62
C LEU A 328 -13.18 -9.43 6.46
N GLY A 329 -13.75 -9.70 5.28
CA GLY A 329 -15.17 -9.53 5.01
C GLY A 329 -15.58 -8.06 4.84
N LEU A 330 -14.64 -7.16 4.57
CA LEU A 330 -14.87 -5.71 4.59
C LEU A 330 -15.73 -5.18 3.43
N PHE A 331 -15.95 -5.98 2.40
CA PHE A 331 -16.89 -5.67 1.33
C PHE A 331 -18.27 -6.29 1.58
N ALA A 332 -18.45 -7.15 2.60
CA ALA A 332 -19.76 -7.71 2.93
C ALA A 332 -20.67 -6.63 3.50
N ARG A 333 -21.98 -6.74 3.23
CA ARG A 333 -22.96 -5.73 3.62
C ARG A 333 -23.20 -5.79 5.14
N HIS A 334 -22.90 -4.71 5.85
CA HIS A 334 -23.38 -4.53 7.23
C HIS A 334 -24.83 -4.01 7.19
N ASP A 335 -25.74 -4.71 7.88
CA ASP A 335 -27.14 -4.30 7.97
C ASP A 335 -27.24 -2.96 8.73
N GLY A 336 -27.84 -1.94 8.10
CA GLY A 336 -28.32 -0.74 8.79
C GLY A 336 -27.67 0.60 8.41
N THR A 337 -26.56 0.61 7.66
CA THR A 337 -25.97 1.86 7.14
C THR A 337 -26.33 2.06 5.67
N ALA A 338 -27.00 3.18 5.37
CA ALA A 338 -27.17 3.60 3.99
C ALA A 338 -25.78 3.95 3.43
N PRO A 339 -25.42 3.51 2.22
CA PRO A 339 -24.16 3.91 1.61
C PRO A 339 -24.12 5.43 1.46
N ALA A 340 -23.05 6.06 1.93
CA ALA A 340 -22.81 7.47 1.71
C ALA A 340 -22.68 7.70 0.20
N THR A 341 -23.27 8.78 -0.31
CA THR A 341 -22.97 9.27 -1.65
C THR A 341 -21.58 9.85 -1.65
N VAL A 342 -20.84 9.71 -2.76
CA VAL A 342 -19.55 10.39 -2.92
C VAL A 342 -19.79 11.89 -2.81
N GLU A 343 -19.24 12.49 -1.75
CA GLU A 343 -19.25 13.94 -1.59
C GLU A 343 -18.17 14.54 -2.49
N THR A 344 -18.46 15.69 -3.09
CA THR A 344 -17.53 16.36 -4.01
C THR A 344 -17.05 17.68 -3.42
N THR A 345 -15.80 18.05 -3.68
CA THR A 345 -15.19 19.31 -3.25
C THR A 345 -14.50 20.04 -4.41
N SER A 346 -14.18 21.32 -4.21
CA SER A 346 -13.35 22.06 -5.17
C SER A 346 -11.92 21.49 -5.19
N PRO A 347 -11.30 21.31 -6.38
CA PRO A 347 -9.93 20.83 -6.48
C PRO A 347 -8.87 21.89 -6.15
N ASP A 348 -9.24 23.13 -5.82
CA ASP A 348 -8.32 24.27 -5.70
C ASP A 348 -7.16 24.04 -4.72
N GLU A 349 -7.44 23.49 -3.53
CA GLU A 349 -6.41 23.21 -2.52
C GLU A 349 -5.41 22.16 -3.02
N LEU A 350 -5.91 21.10 -3.67
CA LEU A 350 -5.05 20.08 -4.28
C LEU A 350 -4.19 20.68 -5.38
N LEU A 351 -4.77 21.50 -6.27
CA LEU A 351 -4.03 22.15 -7.35
C LEU A 351 -2.93 23.09 -6.82
N GLN A 352 -3.24 23.86 -5.77
CA GLN A 352 -2.25 24.72 -5.10
C GLN A 352 -1.11 23.91 -4.50
N LEU A 353 -1.40 22.77 -3.88
CA LEU A 353 -0.38 21.86 -3.34
C LEU A 353 0.50 21.28 -4.46
N LEU A 354 -0.11 20.89 -5.59
CA LEU A 354 0.62 20.33 -6.73
C LEU A 354 1.58 21.34 -7.39
N ASP A 355 1.24 22.62 -7.39
CA ASP A 355 2.16 23.68 -7.84
C ASP A 355 3.41 23.77 -6.95
N GLY A 356 3.22 23.67 -5.63
CA GLY A 356 4.31 23.59 -4.67
C GLY A 356 5.15 22.31 -4.85
N LEU A 357 4.48 21.17 -5.02
CA LEU A 357 5.12 19.88 -5.24
C LEU A 357 5.98 19.86 -6.52
N ASP A 358 5.51 20.45 -7.61
CA ASP A 358 6.28 20.55 -8.87
C ASP A 358 7.62 21.28 -8.67
N ALA A 359 7.63 22.37 -7.89
CA ALA A 359 8.85 23.09 -7.56
C ALA A 359 9.80 22.26 -6.68
N VAL A 360 9.27 21.53 -5.70
CA VAL A 360 10.04 20.64 -4.82
C VAL A 360 10.64 19.47 -5.64
N LEU A 361 9.86 18.84 -6.51
CA LEU A 361 10.32 17.75 -7.36
C LEU A 361 11.40 18.22 -8.34
N LYS A 362 11.29 19.42 -8.94
CA LYS A 362 12.37 20.01 -9.74
C LYS A 362 13.67 20.14 -8.97
N THR A 363 13.60 20.58 -7.72
CA THR A 363 14.77 20.67 -6.82
C THR A 363 15.33 19.27 -6.52
N SER A 364 14.46 18.31 -6.23
CA SER A 364 14.82 16.92 -5.96
C SER A 364 15.51 16.26 -7.16
N PHE A 365 15.04 16.50 -8.39
CA PHE A 365 15.71 16.02 -9.60
C PHE A 365 17.10 16.65 -9.80
N GLY A 366 17.28 17.94 -9.50
CA GLY A 366 18.60 18.57 -9.52
C GLY A 366 19.56 17.95 -8.49
N ALA A 367 19.05 17.59 -7.31
CA ALA A 367 19.83 16.87 -6.30
C ALA A 367 20.22 15.46 -6.78
N LEU A 368 19.30 14.73 -7.42
CA LEU A 368 19.56 13.40 -8.00
C LEU A 368 20.65 13.45 -9.07
N GLU A 369 20.58 14.42 -9.98
CA GLU A 369 21.61 14.65 -10.99
C GLU A 369 22.97 14.93 -10.34
N ALA A 370 23.01 15.82 -9.35
CA ALA A 370 24.25 16.15 -8.64
C ALA A 370 24.85 14.94 -7.90
N LEU A 371 24.02 14.14 -7.23
CA LEU A 371 24.45 12.92 -6.54
C LEU A 371 24.96 11.88 -7.55
N SER A 372 24.37 11.80 -8.75
CA SER A 372 24.77 10.84 -9.77
C SER A 372 26.16 11.09 -10.34
N LEU A 373 26.69 12.31 -10.22
CA LEU A 373 28.06 12.63 -10.66
C LEU A 373 29.16 11.92 -9.87
N ALA A 374 28.83 11.36 -8.69
CA ALA A 374 29.76 10.55 -7.91
C ALA A 374 29.82 9.09 -8.40
N GLU A 375 28.97 8.70 -9.35
CA GLU A 375 28.88 7.35 -9.91
C GLU A 375 29.87 7.13 -11.06
N THR A 376 30.02 5.87 -11.47
CA THR A 376 30.74 5.53 -12.72
C THR A 376 29.98 6.07 -13.94
N ASP A 377 30.67 6.42 -15.02
CA ASP A 377 30.07 6.93 -16.27
C ASP A 377 28.87 6.08 -16.77
N GLU A 378 28.99 4.75 -16.76
CA GLU A 378 27.92 3.84 -17.18
C GLU A 378 26.67 3.95 -16.29
N MET A 379 26.87 4.08 -14.98
CA MET A 379 25.81 4.23 -14.00
C MET A 379 25.16 5.62 -14.11
N THR A 380 25.96 6.68 -14.34
CA THR A 380 25.45 8.03 -14.59
C THR A 380 24.55 8.06 -15.83
N ILE A 381 24.92 7.38 -16.91
CA ILE A 381 24.08 7.27 -18.11
C ILE A 381 22.77 6.53 -17.81
N LEU A 382 22.83 5.42 -17.05
CA LEU A 382 21.64 4.66 -16.63
C LEU A 382 20.70 5.49 -15.76
N LEU A 383 21.25 6.19 -14.76
CA LEU A 383 20.50 7.04 -13.85
C LEU A 383 19.87 8.23 -14.57
N SER A 384 20.60 8.89 -15.48
CA SER A 384 20.05 9.97 -16.30
C SER A 384 18.82 9.52 -17.08
N ALA A 385 18.86 8.32 -17.68
CA ALA A 385 17.72 7.76 -18.40
C ALA A 385 16.52 7.48 -17.49
N GLU A 386 16.74 6.98 -16.27
CA GLU A 386 15.69 6.81 -15.26
C GLU A 386 15.10 8.15 -14.80
N PHE A 387 15.95 9.15 -14.54
CA PHE A 387 15.51 10.49 -14.12
C PHE A 387 14.68 11.17 -15.19
N ASP A 388 15.10 11.12 -16.45
CA ASP A 388 14.36 11.72 -17.57
C ASP A 388 12.99 11.07 -17.77
N ARG A 389 12.90 9.74 -17.63
CA ARG A 389 11.62 9.03 -17.65
C ARG A 389 10.70 9.45 -16.52
N LEU A 390 11.23 9.55 -15.29
CA LEU A 390 10.43 9.93 -14.12
C LEU A 390 9.99 11.40 -14.19
N LYS A 391 10.84 12.31 -14.69
CA LYS A 391 10.49 13.71 -14.96
C LYS A 391 9.36 13.81 -15.98
N GLN A 392 9.50 13.11 -17.12
CA GLN A 392 8.48 13.13 -18.16
C GLN A 392 7.15 12.60 -17.62
N GLU A 393 7.19 11.48 -16.90
CA GLU A 393 6.01 10.91 -16.26
C GLU A 393 5.37 11.89 -15.27
N TRP A 394 6.16 12.58 -14.45
CA TRP A 394 5.64 13.61 -13.55
C TRP A 394 4.92 14.73 -14.32
N GLN A 395 5.49 15.21 -15.42
CA GLN A 395 4.85 16.25 -16.24
C GLN A 395 3.53 15.74 -16.86
N ASP A 396 3.51 14.51 -17.36
CA ASP A 396 2.32 13.90 -17.94
C ASP A 396 1.20 13.71 -16.88
N VAL A 397 1.56 13.23 -15.69
CA VAL A 397 0.63 13.05 -14.56
C VAL A 397 0.10 14.38 -14.08
N LEU A 398 0.97 15.38 -13.88
CA LEU A 398 0.56 16.71 -13.41
C LEU A 398 -0.38 17.39 -14.40
N ALA A 399 -0.08 17.32 -15.69
CA ALA A 399 -0.96 17.86 -16.74
C ALA A 399 -2.33 17.15 -16.72
N ALA A 400 -2.34 15.82 -16.67
CA ALA A 400 -3.57 15.05 -16.67
C ALA A 400 -4.42 15.29 -15.41
N VAL A 401 -3.82 15.43 -14.22
CA VAL A 401 -4.57 15.78 -12.99
C VAL A 401 -5.22 17.16 -13.14
N ARG A 402 -4.49 18.14 -13.69
CA ARG A 402 -5.07 19.47 -13.97
C ARG A 402 -6.25 19.39 -14.95
N ASP A 403 -6.14 18.56 -15.99
CA ASP A 403 -7.21 18.37 -16.97
C ASP A 403 -8.46 17.73 -16.35
N GLU A 404 -8.31 16.70 -15.51
CA GLU A 404 -9.44 16.08 -14.80
C GLU A 404 -10.08 17.07 -13.80
N CYS A 405 -9.27 17.85 -13.07
CA CYS A 405 -9.75 18.87 -12.14
C CYS A 405 -10.43 20.05 -12.85
N ALA A 406 -10.06 20.38 -14.09
CA ALA A 406 -10.75 21.39 -14.89
C ALA A 406 -12.19 20.97 -15.25
N GLY A 407 -12.49 19.68 -15.17
CA GLY A 407 -13.82 19.09 -15.41
C GLY A 407 -14.85 19.40 -14.30
N GLY A 408 -14.42 19.84 -13.12
CA GLY A 408 -15.32 20.23 -12.03
C GLY A 408 -14.86 19.77 -10.65
N ALA A 409 -15.84 19.50 -9.78
CA ALA A 409 -15.58 19.02 -8.43
C ALA A 409 -15.05 17.57 -8.46
N ILE A 410 -14.25 17.21 -7.46
CA ILE A 410 -13.65 15.88 -7.30
C ILE A 410 -14.12 15.24 -6.00
N ASP A 411 -14.01 13.90 -5.88
CA ASP A 411 -14.27 13.17 -4.62
C ASP A 411 -13.53 13.85 -3.45
N ALA A 412 -14.29 14.30 -2.44
CA ALA A 412 -13.80 15.03 -1.29
C ALA A 412 -12.86 14.18 -0.42
N GLN A 413 -13.15 12.89 -0.28
CA GLN A 413 -12.31 11.97 0.48
C GLN A 413 -11.01 11.68 -0.27
N LEU A 414 -11.06 11.56 -1.61
CA LEU A 414 -9.85 11.47 -2.43
C LEU A 414 -8.98 12.73 -2.30
N ALA A 415 -9.58 13.91 -2.41
CA ALA A 415 -8.88 15.18 -2.28
C ALA A 415 -8.18 15.30 -0.92
N HIS A 416 -8.91 15.03 0.17
CA HIS A 416 -8.37 15.06 1.53
C HIS A 416 -7.23 14.05 1.72
N ALA A 417 -7.42 12.81 1.26
CA ALA A 417 -6.42 11.75 1.33
C ALA A 417 -5.13 12.12 0.58
N LEU A 418 -5.24 12.64 -0.65
CA LEU A 418 -4.10 13.07 -1.45
C LEU A 418 -3.37 14.27 -0.83
N ILE A 419 -4.11 15.29 -0.38
CA ILE A 419 -3.52 16.49 0.25
C ILE A 419 -2.67 16.08 1.45
N GLY A 420 -3.23 15.30 2.38
CA GLY A 420 -2.52 14.88 3.58
C GLY A 420 -1.25 14.08 3.29
N VAL A 421 -1.34 13.08 2.39
CA VAL A 421 -0.18 12.23 2.07
C VAL A 421 0.90 12.94 1.26
N LEU A 422 0.52 13.85 0.35
CA LEU A 422 1.48 14.62 -0.43
C LEU A 422 2.20 15.66 0.45
N GLN A 423 1.50 16.31 1.39
CA GLN A 423 2.14 17.21 2.37
C GLN A 423 3.21 16.47 3.20
N ALA A 424 2.88 15.27 3.71
CA ALA A 424 3.84 14.44 4.43
C ALA A 424 5.00 13.98 3.54
N SER A 425 4.72 13.65 2.27
CA SER A 425 5.76 13.24 1.32
C SER A 425 6.71 14.39 0.97
N ILE A 426 6.22 15.62 0.83
CA ILE A 426 7.05 16.82 0.60
C ILE A 426 8.04 17.01 1.74
N ALA A 427 7.59 16.89 2.99
CA ALA A 427 8.48 17.01 4.16
C ALA A 427 9.62 15.96 4.15
N SER A 428 9.38 14.77 3.57
CA SER A 428 10.41 13.73 3.46
C SER A 428 11.48 14.02 2.40
N LEU A 429 11.18 14.86 1.39
CA LEU A 429 12.12 15.21 0.31
C LEU A 429 13.24 16.14 0.77
N ASP A 430 13.04 16.87 1.87
CA ASP A 430 14.05 17.77 2.45
C ASP A 430 15.14 17.00 3.23
N ILE A 431 14.94 15.71 3.49
CA ILE A 431 15.89 14.87 4.22
C ILE A 431 17.06 14.50 3.31
N ARG A 432 18.27 14.93 3.68
CA ARG A 432 19.49 14.49 2.98
C ARG A 432 19.64 12.97 3.08
N SER A 433 19.65 12.31 1.94
CA SER A 433 19.66 10.86 1.81
C SER A 433 20.65 10.40 0.73
N LYS A 434 20.91 9.09 0.65
CA LYS A 434 21.72 8.51 -0.44
C LYS A 434 20.97 8.63 -1.77
N LEU A 435 21.69 8.58 -2.89
CA LEU A 435 21.11 8.70 -4.24
C LEU A 435 19.86 7.84 -4.46
N THR A 436 19.91 6.57 -4.11
CA THR A 436 18.79 5.64 -4.34
C THR A 436 17.61 5.89 -3.40
N GLU A 437 17.89 6.33 -2.17
CA GLU A 437 16.85 6.74 -1.21
C GLU A 437 16.16 8.00 -1.71
N THR A 438 16.93 9.00 -2.16
CA THR A 438 16.39 10.20 -2.78
C THR A 438 15.52 9.83 -3.97
N LEU A 439 15.95 8.91 -4.85
CA LEU A 439 15.18 8.51 -6.03
C LEU A 439 13.82 7.92 -5.65
N VAL A 440 13.79 7.04 -4.64
CA VAL A 440 12.53 6.44 -4.15
C VAL A 440 11.63 7.49 -3.53
N LEU A 441 12.18 8.41 -2.74
CA LEU A 441 11.42 9.51 -2.14
C LEU A 441 10.87 10.46 -3.20
N THR A 442 11.64 10.78 -4.26
CA THR A 442 11.20 11.57 -5.41
C THR A 442 10.07 10.88 -6.18
N GLU A 443 10.14 9.55 -6.32
CA GLU A 443 9.16 8.77 -7.07
C GLU A 443 7.81 8.61 -6.34
N LEU A 444 7.81 8.55 -5.00
CA LEU A 444 6.59 8.31 -4.21
C LEU A 444 5.46 9.34 -4.49
N PRO A 445 5.67 10.67 -4.44
CA PRO A 445 4.64 11.65 -4.80
C PRO A 445 4.10 11.47 -6.22
N VAL A 446 4.95 11.12 -7.19
CA VAL A 446 4.54 10.85 -8.58
C VAL A 446 3.57 9.66 -8.62
N ARG A 447 3.88 8.60 -7.86
CA ARG A 447 3.07 7.38 -7.77
C ARG A 447 1.72 7.65 -7.11
N LEU A 448 1.69 8.44 -6.03
CA LEU A 448 0.47 8.90 -5.35
C LEU A 448 -0.45 9.69 -6.30
N CYS A 449 0.11 10.68 -7.02
CA CYS A 449 -0.65 11.46 -8.00
C CYS A 449 -1.16 10.61 -9.16
N ALA A 450 -0.36 9.67 -9.66
CA ALA A 450 -0.79 8.75 -10.72
C ALA A 450 -1.95 7.85 -10.24
N ALA A 451 -1.90 7.35 -9.00
CA ALA A 451 -3.00 6.59 -8.41
C ALA A 451 -4.27 7.44 -8.25
N GLY A 452 -4.14 8.67 -7.73
CA GLY A 452 -5.24 9.62 -7.64
C GLY A 452 -5.89 9.93 -9.00
N LEU A 453 -5.07 10.16 -10.03
CA LEU A 453 -5.54 10.37 -11.40
C LEU A 453 -6.39 9.20 -11.92
N ARG A 454 -5.99 7.96 -11.63
CA ARG A 454 -6.77 6.77 -12.03
C ARG A 454 -8.13 6.72 -11.32
N VAL A 455 -8.19 7.14 -10.05
CA VAL A 455 -9.45 7.26 -9.31
C VAL A 455 -10.34 8.32 -9.95
N MET A 456 -9.82 9.52 -10.18
CA MET A 456 -10.56 10.63 -10.83
C MET A 456 -11.14 10.22 -12.18
N ARG A 457 -10.34 9.55 -13.02
CA ARG A 457 -10.79 9.03 -14.32
C ARG A 457 -11.91 8.01 -14.20
N CYS A 458 -11.84 7.14 -13.21
CA CYS A 458 -12.91 6.17 -12.96
C CYS A 458 -14.19 6.88 -12.52
N ASP A 459 -14.09 7.84 -11.61
CA ASP A 459 -15.23 8.62 -11.14
C ASP A 459 -15.88 9.40 -12.28
N ASN A 460 -15.09 10.15 -13.04
CA ASN A 460 -15.56 10.88 -14.21
C ASN A 460 -16.22 9.96 -15.26
N ALA A 461 -15.69 8.75 -15.47
CA ALA A 461 -16.29 7.79 -16.39
C ALA A 461 -17.64 7.26 -15.89
N LEU A 462 -17.80 7.08 -14.57
CA LEU A 462 -19.02 6.58 -13.92
C LEU A 462 -20.09 7.66 -13.79
N GLU A 463 -19.73 8.92 -13.53
CA GLU A 463 -20.68 10.03 -13.42
C GLU A 463 -21.27 10.43 -14.78
N ASN A 464 -20.49 10.28 -15.85
CA ASN A 464 -20.89 10.60 -17.22
C ASN A 464 -21.43 9.36 -17.98
N MET A 465 -22.03 8.41 -17.27
CA MET A 465 -22.79 7.31 -17.88
C MET A 465 -24.17 7.81 -18.36
N PRO A 466 -24.70 7.28 -19.48
CA PRO A 466 -26.00 7.69 -20.01
C PRO A 466 -27.21 7.24 -19.17
#